data_AF-A0A9D3LRZ3-F1
#
_entry.id   AF-A0A9D3LRZ3-F1
#
_cell.length_a   1.000
_cell.length_b   1.000
_cell.length_c   1.000
_cell.angle_alpha   90.00
_cell.angle_beta   90.00
_cell.angle_gamma   90.00
#
_symmetry.space_group_name_H-M   'P 1'
#
loop_
_entity.id
_entity.type
_entity.pdbx_description
1 polymer ?
#
loop_
_entity_poly.entity_id
_entity_poly.type
_entity_poly.pdbx_seq_one_letter_code
_entity_poly.pdbx_strand_id
1 'polypeptide(L)'
;MKKFFDSRRELVSSGPGSGGGGGGGFSSAGNSFIGKAFTIGRHQVTVEETLAEGGFAIVFVVRTSQGVRCALKRMYVNNEHDLQVCKREIQIMRDLAGHRNIVGFLDSSVMQVGGGDVWEVLILMDFCRGGQVVNLMNQRLQSGFSEPEVLSIFCDTCEAVARLHQCRPPIIHP
;
A
#
# COMPACT_ATOMS: atom_id res chain seq x y z
N MET A 1 -8.17 -14.91 8.45
CA MET A 1 -7.73 -13.52 8.21
C MET A 1 -8.50 -12.84 7.08
N LYS A 2 -8.61 -13.42 5.87
CA LYS A 2 -9.42 -12.84 4.76
C LYS A 2 -10.87 -12.47 5.15
N LYS A 3 -11.61 -13.37 5.82
CA LYS A 3 -12.97 -13.08 6.32
C LYS A 3 -13.04 -11.91 7.31
N PHE A 4 -11.99 -11.70 8.10
CA PHE A 4 -11.92 -10.60 9.07
C PHE A 4 -11.76 -9.25 8.34
N PHE A 5 -10.93 -9.23 7.30
CA PHE A 5 -10.78 -8.07 6.41
C PHE A 5 -12.08 -7.73 5.67
N ASP A 6 -12.75 -8.75 5.11
CA ASP A 6 -14.01 -8.57 4.37
C ASP A 6 -15.13 -7.98 5.26
N SER A 7 -15.30 -8.46 6.50
CA SER A 7 -16.33 -7.91 7.41
C SER A 7 -16.05 -6.47 7.87
N ARG A 8 -14.78 -6.09 8.06
CA ARG A 8 -14.42 -4.71 8.43
C ARG A 8 -14.51 -3.74 7.25
N ARG A 9 -14.43 -4.24 6.00
CA ARG A 9 -14.73 -3.47 4.78
C ARG A 9 -16.14 -2.88 4.82
N GLU A 10 -17.12 -3.67 5.28
CA GLU A 10 -18.52 -3.29 5.37
C GLU A 10 -18.78 -2.31 6.52
N LEU A 11 -18.17 -2.52 7.69
CA LEU A 11 -18.33 -1.67 8.88
C LEU A 11 -17.83 -0.22 8.72
N VAL A 12 -16.90 0.04 7.81
CA VAL A 12 -16.33 1.39 7.55
C VAL A 12 -16.95 2.04 6.29
N SER A 13 -17.88 1.36 5.64
CA SER A 13 -18.73 1.96 4.60
C SER A 13 -19.82 2.85 5.20
N SER A 14 -20.21 2.59 6.46
CA SER A 14 -21.17 3.39 7.24
C SER A 14 -20.49 4.52 8.04
N GLY A 15 -19.95 5.52 7.34
CA GLY A 15 -19.81 6.87 7.89
C GLY A 15 -21.18 7.60 7.81
N PRO A 16 -21.40 8.71 8.52
CA PRO A 16 -22.73 9.32 8.66
C PRO A 16 -23.32 9.65 7.28
N GLY A 17 -24.31 8.87 6.88
CA GLY A 17 -24.99 9.02 5.60
C GLY A 17 -26.01 10.15 5.65
N SER A 18 -25.90 11.10 4.73
CA SER A 18 -27.09 11.80 4.25
C SER A 18 -27.84 10.83 3.33
N GLY A 19 -29.08 10.52 3.70
CA GLY A 19 -29.83 9.37 3.20
C GLY A 19 -30.33 9.45 1.76
N GLY A 20 -30.68 8.28 1.22
CA GLY A 20 -31.53 8.15 0.05
C GLY A 20 -31.32 6.87 -0.76
N GLY A 21 -32.27 5.92 -0.64
CA GLY A 21 -32.77 5.13 -1.78
C GLY A 21 -32.02 3.85 -2.15
N GLY A 22 -32.73 2.72 -2.12
CA GLY A 22 -32.21 1.39 -2.39
C GLY A 22 -31.90 1.06 -3.85
N GLY A 23 -31.15 -0.03 -4.03
CA GLY A 23 -30.83 -0.61 -5.33
C GLY A 23 -29.75 -1.69 -5.17
N GLY A 24 -30.18 -2.95 -5.09
CA GLY A 24 -29.29 -4.10 -4.99
C GLY A 24 -28.45 -4.26 -6.26
N GLY A 25 -27.14 -4.11 -6.11
CA GLY A 25 -26.14 -4.43 -7.13
C GLY A 25 -24.82 -4.77 -6.46
N PHE A 26 -24.30 -5.97 -6.73
CA PHE A 26 -22.93 -6.36 -6.39
C PHE A 26 -21.96 -5.42 -7.12
N SER A 27 -21.65 -4.30 -6.50
CA SER A 27 -20.69 -3.32 -6.99
C SER A 27 -19.34 -3.64 -6.36
N SER A 28 -18.36 -3.89 -7.22
CA SER A 28 -16.95 -4.10 -6.86
C SER A 28 -16.53 -3.09 -5.79
N ALA A 29 -16.28 -3.59 -4.58
CA ALA A 29 -16.13 -2.75 -3.41
C ALA A 29 -14.76 -2.02 -3.35
N GLY A 30 -14.03 -1.97 -4.48
CA GLY A 30 -12.89 -1.09 -4.72
C GLY A 30 -13.30 0.36 -5.05
N ASN A 31 -14.55 0.59 -5.49
CA ASN A 31 -15.06 1.95 -5.78
C ASN A 31 -15.51 2.73 -4.53
N SER A 32 -15.67 2.08 -3.38
CA SER A 32 -16.23 2.71 -2.16
C SER A 32 -15.28 3.72 -1.49
N PHE A 33 -14.00 3.73 -1.86
CA PHE A 33 -12.99 4.60 -1.24
C PHE A 33 -12.63 5.83 -2.06
N ILE A 34 -12.99 5.87 -3.35
CA ILE A 34 -12.65 7.00 -4.23
C ILE A 34 -13.28 8.29 -3.68
N GLY A 35 -12.47 9.34 -3.57
CA GLY A 35 -12.86 10.62 -2.99
C GLY A 35 -12.79 10.69 -1.47
N LYS A 36 -12.55 9.58 -0.75
CA LYS A 36 -12.33 9.63 0.71
C LYS A 36 -10.96 10.25 1.02
N ALA A 37 -10.95 11.09 2.05
CA ALA A 37 -9.73 11.70 2.56
C ALA A 37 -9.18 10.94 3.78
N PHE A 38 -7.86 10.86 3.87
CA PHE A 38 -7.13 10.30 5.00
C PHE A 38 -6.10 11.30 5.51
N THR A 39 -5.82 11.25 6.82
CA THR A 39 -4.72 11.99 7.45
C THR A 39 -3.68 10.98 7.92
N ILE A 40 -2.47 11.05 7.39
CA ILE A 40 -1.35 10.17 7.73
C ILE A 40 -0.19 11.06 8.16
N GLY A 41 0.08 11.08 9.47
CA GLY A 41 1.00 12.02 10.10
C GLY A 41 0.71 13.46 9.67
N ARG A 42 1.62 14.08 8.91
CA ARG A 42 1.45 15.47 8.43
C ARG A 42 0.75 15.60 7.07
N HIS A 43 0.40 14.49 6.44
CA HIS A 43 -0.15 14.47 5.09
C HIS A 43 -1.67 14.29 5.10
N GLN A 44 -2.37 15.21 4.43
CA GLN A 44 -3.78 15.02 4.06
C GLN A 44 -3.83 14.57 2.60
N VAL A 45 -4.49 13.44 2.36
CA VAL A 45 -4.53 12.79 1.05
C VAL A 45 -5.95 12.36 0.68
N THR A 46 -6.29 12.41 -0.61
CA THR A 46 -7.58 11.96 -1.13
C THR A 46 -7.38 10.79 -2.09
N VAL A 47 -8.18 9.73 -1.95
CA VAL A 47 -8.12 8.55 -2.83
C VAL A 47 -8.60 8.89 -4.24
N GLU A 48 -7.78 8.58 -5.23
CA GLU A 48 -8.12 8.72 -6.65
C GLU A 48 -8.55 7.38 -7.26
N GLU A 49 -7.78 6.32 -7.01
CA GLU A 49 -8.04 4.98 -7.57
C GLU A 49 -7.51 3.88 -6.65
N THR A 50 -8.04 2.67 -6.83
CA THR A 50 -7.52 1.46 -6.18
C THR A 50 -6.49 0.80 -7.10
N LEU A 51 -5.22 0.72 -6.66
CA LEU A 51 -4.13 0.10 -7.41
C LEU A 51 -4.14 -1.42 -7.33
N ALA A 52 -4.34 -1.94 -6.12
CA ALA A 52 -4.30 -3.37 -5.85
C ALA A 52 -5.14 -3.71 -4.63
N GLU A 53 -5.82 -4.85 -4.68
CA GLU A 53 -6.53 -5.43 -3.54
C GLU A 53 -5.96 -6.83 -3.30
N GLY A 54 -5.37 -7.02 -2.13
CA GLY A 54 -4.89 -8.31 -1.65
C GLY A 54 -5.66 -8.76 -0.41
N GLY A 55 -5.50 -10.03 -0.02
CA GLY A 55 -6.22 -10.60 1.13
C GLY A 55 -5.93 -9.94 2.50
N PHE A 56 -4.93 -9.06 2.56
CA PHE A 56 -4.44 -8.43 3.80
C PHE A 56 -4.23 -6.91 3.68
N ALA A 57 -4.37 -6.33 2.50
CA ALA A 57 -4.17 -4.90 2.30
C ALA A 57 -4.83 -4.42 1.01
N ILE A 58 -5.22 -3.15 1.00
CA ILE A 58 -5.60 -2.43 -0.21
C ILE A 58 -4.57 -1.33 -0.44
N VAL A 59 -4.13 -1.18 -1.67
CA VAL A 59 -3.21 -0.11 -2.08
C VAL A 59 -3.98 0.85 -2.99
N PHE A 60 -3.94 2.13 -2.65
CA PHE A 60 -4.59 3.20 -3.41
C PHE A 60 -3.56 4.12 -4.08
N VAL A 61 -3.91 4.76 -5.19
CA VAL A 61 -3.31 6.05 -5.52
C VAL A 61 -4.08 7.12 -4.75
N VAL A 62 -3.33 7.97 -4.08
CA VAL A 62 -3.86 9.12 -3.38
C VAL A 62 -3.19 10.39 -3.87
N ARG A 63 -3.89 11.52 -3.76
CA ARG A 63 -3.36 12.85 -4.06
C ARG A 63 -3.24 13.66 -2.78
N THR A 64 -2.07 14.23 -2.53
CA THR A 64 -1.86 15.18 -1.42
C THR A 64 -2.58 16.51 -1.70
N SER A 65 -2.79 17.33 -0.67
CA SER A 65 -3.30 18.70 -0.85
C SER A 65 -2.46 19.57 -1.79
N GLN A 66 -1.17 19.25 -1.95
CA GLN A 66 -0.23 19.92 -2.87
C GLN A 66 -0.30 19.37 -4.31
N GLY A 67 -1.20 18.42 -4.58
CA GLY A 67 -1.40 17.85 -5.92
C GLY A 67 -0.45 16.70 -6.28
N VAL A 68 0.40 16.25 -5.36
CA VAL A 68 1.35 15.15 -5.59
C VAL A 68 0.65 13.80 -5.45
N ARG A 69 0.89 12.88 -6.40
CA ARG A 69 0.40 11.50 -6.32
C ARG A 69 1.34 10.63 -5.49
N CYS A 70 0.76 9.87 -4.57
CA CYS A 70 1.42 8.92 -3.69
C CYS A 70 0.68 7.57 -3.73
N ALA A 71 1.33 6.51 -3.26
CA ALA A 71 0.65 5.24 -2.99
C ALA A 71 0.33 5.14 -1.49
N LEU A 72 -0.88 4.69 -1.16
CA LEU A 72 -1.32 4.47 0.22
C LEU A 72 -1.66 3.00 0.41
N LYS A 73 -0.86 2.29 1.20
CA LYS A 73 -1.17 0.93 1.66
C LYS A 73 -2.00 1.02 2.93
N ARG A 74 -3.16 0.39 2.95
CA ARG A 74 -4.08 0.32 4.08
C ARG A 74 -4.33 -1.13 4.48
N MET A 75 -4.22 -1.43 5.77
CA MET A 75 -4.42 -2.77 6.32
C MET A 75 -5.10 -2.73 7.69
N TYR A 76 -5.71 -3.85 8.09
CA TYR A 76 -6.28 -4.06 9.41
C TYR A 76 -5.66 -5.30 10.06
N VAL A 77 -5.11 -5.15 11.24
CA VAL A 77 -4.59 -6.28 12.02
C VAL A 77 -5.41 -6.43 13.29
N ASN A 78 -5.53 -7.66 13.80
CA ASN A 78 -6.42 -7.96 14.93
C ASN A 78 -5.76 -8.74 16.06
N ASN A 79 -4.43 -8.75 16.06
CA ASN A 79 -3.63 -9.38 17.09
C ASN A 79 -2.29 -8.64 17.18
N GLU A 80 -1.67 -8.72 18.35
CA GLU A 80 -0.43 -8.00 18.64
C GLU A 80 0.73 -8.47 17.77
N HIS A 81 0.80 -9.77 17.43
CA HIS A 81 1.87 -10.31 16.60
C HIS A 81 1.92 -9.63 15.22
N ASP A 82 0.78 -9.59 14.52
CA ASP A 82 0.71 -8.98 13.19
C ASP A 82 0.88 -7.46 13.26
N LEU A 83 0.43 -6.81 14.35
CA LEU A 83 0.74 -5.41 14.60
C LEU A 83 2.24 -5.15 14.70
N GLN A 84 2.98 -6.02 15.38
CA GLN A 84 4.44 -5.91 15.46
C GLN A 84 5.12 -6.17 14.11
N VAL A 85 4.57 -7.05 13.28
CA VAL A 85 5.02 -7.23 11.88
C VAL A 85 4.83 -5.93 11.08
N CYS A 86 3.67 -5.29 11.17
CA CYS A 86 3.41 -4.01 10.50
C CYS A 86 4.32 -2.88 11.01
N LYS A 87 4.55 -2.79 12.33
CA LYS A 87 5.48 -1.81 12.92
C LYS A 87 6.91 -2.04 12.44
N ARG A 88 7.34 -3.30 12.33
CA ARG A 88 8.64 -3.66 11.75
C ARG A 88 8.72 -3.29 10.27
N GLU A 89 7.68 -3.54 9.47
CA GLU A 89 7.62 -3.12 8.06
C GLU A 89 7.82 -1.59 7.93
N ILE A 90 7.08 -0.80 8.71
CA ILE A 90 7.19 0.67 8.74
C ILE A 90 8.62 1.11 9.11
N GLN A 91 9.20 0.50 10.14
CA GLN A 91 10.55 0.85 10.59
C GLN A 91 11.59 0.57 9.50
N ILE A 92 11.52 -0.60 8.85
CA ILE A 92 12.40 -0.96 7.75
C ILE A 92 12.27 0.03 6.59
N MET A 93 11.04 0.35 6.17
CA MET A 93 10.82 1.32 5.08
C MET A 93 11.39 2.70 5.42
N ARG A 94 11.26 3.14 6.68
CA ARG A 94 11.81 4.41 7.16
C ARG A 94 13.34 4.41 7.15
N ASP A 95 13.97 3.35 7.64
CA ASP A 95 15.44 3.24 7.73
C ASP A 95 16.12 3.11 6.35
N LEU A 96 15.37 2.63 5.36
CA LEU A 96 15.81 2.47 3.98
C LEU A 96 15.42 3.64 3.07
N ALA A 97 14.70 4.64 3.59
CA ALA A 97 14.27 5.80 2.83
C ALA A 97 15.46 6.54 2.22
N GLY A 98 15.31 6.95 0.95
CA GLY A 98 16.34 7.68 0.19
C GLY A 98 17.20 6.79 -0.72
N HIS A 99 17.11 5.47 -0.63
CA HIS A 99 17.75 4.59 -1.62
C HIS A 99 16.98 4.60 -2.95
N ARG A 100 17.65 4.91 -4.06
CA ARG A 100 17.00 5.10 -5.38
C ARG A 100 16.23 3.89 -5.91
N ASN A 101 16.62 2.67 -5.51
CA ASN A 101 15.97 1.42 -5.94
C ASN A 101 14.98 0.85 -4.91
N ILE A 102 14.66 1.59 -3.83
CA ILE A 102 13.67 1.20 -2.82
C ILE A 102 12.58 2.28 -2.82
N VAL A 103 11.31 1.86 -2.80
CA VAL A 103 10.19 2.81 -2.78
C VAL A 103 10.31 3.75 -1.57
N GLY A 104 10.18 5.05 -1.80
CA GLY A 104 10.35 6.05 -0.76
C GLY A 104 9.23 5.98 0.28
N PHE A 105 9.61 5.98 1.55
CA PHE A 105 8.70 6.14 2.69
C PHE A 105 8.40 7.62 2.91
N LEU A 106 7.11 7.97 3.01
CA LEU A 106 6.68 9.35 3.28
C LEU A 106 6.20 9.52 4.72
N ASP A 107 5.22 8.70 5.13
CA ASP A 107 4.65 8.75 6.48
C ASP A 107 3.85 7.47 6.80
N SER A 108 3.43 7.29 8.04
CA SER A 108 2.61 6.16 8.48
C SER A 108 1.67 6.53 9.63
N SER A 109 0.57 5.80 9.77
CA SER A 109 -0.31 5.90 10.93
C SER A 109 -0.74 4.52 11.41
N VAL A 110 -0.84 4.35 12.72
CA VAL A 110 -1.32 3.13 13.38
C VAL A 110 -2.35 3.54 14.40
N MET A 111 -3.62 3.20 14.17
CA MET A 111 -4.73 3.62 15.01
C MET A 111 -5.57 2.42 15.44
N GLN A 112 -5.91 2.35 16.72
CA GLN A 112 -6.85 1.33 17.21
C GLN A 112 -8.27 1.71 16.78
N VAL A 113 -9.03 0.74 16.27
CA VAL A 113 -10.36 0.96 15.67
C VAL A 113 -11.42 0.04 16.25
N GLY A 114 -12.52 0.64 16.73
CA GLY A 114 -13.72 -0.11 17.13
C GLY A 114 -13.62 -0.81 18.48
N GLY A 115 -13.06 -0.15 19.50
CA GLY A 115 -13.18 -0.54 20.91
C GLY A 115 -12.57 -1.88 21.33
N GLY A 116 -11.82 -2.55 20.45
CA GLY A 116 -11.18 -3.84 20.71
C GLY A 116 -9.79 -3.95 20.09
N ASP A 117 -9.25 -5.16 20.03
CA ASP A 117 -7.90 -5.48 19.54
C ASP A 117 -7.82 -5.45 18.01
N VAL A 118 -8.18 -4.33 17.39
CA VAL A 118 -8.10 -4.14 15.95
C VAL A 118 -7.42 -2.82 15.66
N TRP A 119 -6.43 -2.85 14.79
CA TRP A 119 -5.64 -1.68 14.40
C TRP A 119 -5.75 -1.45 12.90
N GLU A 120 -6.03 -0.21 12.51
CA GLU A 120 -5.83 0.28 11.16
C GLU A 120 -4.39 0.76 11.01
N VAL A 121 -3.70 0.25 10.00
CA VAL A 121 -2.35 0.67 9.65
C VAL A 121 -2.37 1.27 8.25
N LEU A 122 -1.83 2.48 8.15
CA LEU A 122 -1.68 3.25 6.93
C LEU A 122 -0.19 3.51 6.67
N ILE A 123 0.28 3.23 5.46
CA ILE A 123 1.66 3.51 5.02
C ILE A 123 1.58 4.32 3.72
N LEU A 124 2.08 5.55 3.77
CA LEU A 124 2.16 6.45 2.63
C LEU A 124 3.55 6.38 2.01
N MET A 125 3.61 6.14 0.70
CA MET A 125 4.85 5.92 -0.03
C MET A 125 4.83 6.59 -1.40
N ASP A 126 5.99 6.68 -2.04
CA ASP A 126 6.10 7.21 -3.40
C ASP A 126 5.25 6.40 -4.40
N PHE A 127 4.68 7.11 -5.36
CA PHE A 127 3.92 6.48 -6.44
C PHE A 127 4.81 6.19 -7.66
N CYS A 128 5.07 4.91 -7.91
CA CYS A 128 5.82 4.44 -9.07
C CYS A 128 4.98 4.50 -10.35
N ARG A 129 5.04 5.63 -11.08
CA ARG A 129 4.24 5.87 -12.30
C ARG A 129 4.43 4.82 -13.40
N GLY A 130 5.61 4.19 -13.46
CA GLY A 130 5.92 3.12 -14.43
C GLY A 130 5.17 1.81 -14.18
N GLY A 131 4.48 1.67 -13.04
CA GLY A 131 3.78 0.47 -12.66
C GLY A 131 4.72 -0.70 -12.33
N GLN A 132 4.19 -1.92 -12.41
CA GLN A 132 4.91 -3.14 -12.08
C GLN A 132 5.64 -3.70 -13.30
N VAL A 133 6.82 -4.30 -13.12
CA VAL A 133 7.59 -4.95 -14.19
C VAL A 133 6.76 -6.05 -14.89
N VAL A 134 5.89 -6.75 -14.16
CA VAL A 134 5.00 -7.77 -14.75
C VAL A 134 4.07 -7.18 -15.81
N ASN A 135 3.66 -5.91 -15.70
CA ASN A 135 2.85 -5.26 -16.73
C ASN A 135 3.65 -5.06 -18.01
N LEU A 136 4.94 -4.73 -17.90
CA LEU A 136 5.85 -4.64 -19.05
C LEU A 136 6.09 -6.01 -19.67
N MET A 137 6.22 -7.07 -18.86
CA MET A 137 6.31 -8.45 -19.35
C MET A 137 5.06 -8.85 -20.15
N ASN A 138 3.88 -8.53 -19.63
CA ASN A 138 2.60 -8.83 -20.28
C ASN A 138 2.42 -8.08 -21.61
N GLN A 139 3.01 -6.90 -21.77
CA GLN A 139 3.02 -6.15 -23.02
C GLN A 139 3.99 -6.74 -24.06
N ARG A 140 4.92 -7.60 -23.63
CA ARG A 140 6.03 -8.12 -24.43
C ARG A 140 6.10 -9.63 -24.45
N LEU A 141 4.95 -10.31 -24.36
CA LEU A 141 4.88 -11.78 -24.32
C LEU A 141 5.56 -12.46 -25.53
N GLN A 142 5.57 -11.82 -26.70
CA GLN A 142 6.19 -12.36 -27.92
C GLN A 142 7.66 -11.97 -28.07
N SER A 143 8.04 -10.75 -27.69
CA SER A 143 9.40 -10.21 -27.91
C SER A 143 10.34 -10.43 -26.73
N GLY A 144 9.78 -10.61 -25.53
CA GLY A 144 10.53 -10.59 -24.27
C GLY A 144 11.19 -9.23 -24.00
N PHE A 145 12.11 -9.25 -23.03
CA PHE A 145 13.06 -8.17 -22.79
C PHE A 145 14.36 -8.47 -23.52
N SER A 146 15.03 -7.42 -24.00
CA SER A 146 16.40 -7.51 -24.45
C SER A 146 17.36 -7.74 -23.28
N GLU A 147 18.54 -8.29 -23.55
CA GLU A 147 19.56 -8.51 -22.50
C GLU A 147 19.89 -7.23 -21.71
N PRO A 148 20.09 -6.04 -22.32
CA PRO A 148 20.35 -4.81 -21.56
C PRO A 148 19.20 -4.42 -20.62
N GLU A 149 17.94 -4.67 -21.01
CA GLU A 149 16.78 -4.38 -20.17
C GLU A 149 16.71 -5.33 -18.97
N VAL A 150 16.97 -6.62 -19.20
CA VAL A 150 17.04 -7.62 -18.12
C VAL A 150 18.15 -7.25 -17.13
N LEU A 151 19.33 -6.91 -17.64
CA LEU A 151 20.46 -6.51 -16.80
C LEU A 151 20.15 -5.24 -15.99
N SER A 152 19.50 -4.24 -16.59
CA SER A 152 19.11 -3.03 -15.86
C SER A 152 18.16 -3.34 -14.70
N ILE A 153 17.09 -4.14 -14.95
CA ILE A 153 16.12 -4.53 -13.92
C ILE A 153 16.82 -5.32 -12.81
N PHE A 154 17.70 -6.25 -13.19
CA PHE A 154 18.40 -7.11 -12.26
C PHE A 154 19.38 -6.32 -11.38
N CYS A 155 20.21 -5.46 -11.98
CA CYS A 155 21.16 -4.62 -11.24
C CYS A 155 20.45 -3.70 -10.24
N ASP A 156 19.38 -3.01 -10.65
CA ASP A 156 18.59 -2.15 -9.76
C ASP A 156 17.99 -2.96 -8.58
N THR A 157 17.53 -4.18 -8.85
CA THR A 157 17.02 -5.10 -7.81
C THR A 157 18.14 -5.54 -6.87
N CYS A 158 19.32 -5.88 -7.40
CA CYS A 158 20.48 -6.28 -6.60
C CYS A 158 20.99 -5.14 -5.71
N GLU A 159 21.01 -3.89 -6.20
CA GLU A 159 21.39 -2.72 -5.39
C GLU A 159 20.43 -2.54 -4.20
N ALA A 160 19.12 -2.68 -4.42
CA ALA A 160 18.13 -2.66 -3.34
C ALA A 160 18.37 -3.78 -2.31
N VAL A 161 18.51 -5.03 -2.76
CA VAL A 161 18.75 -6.18 -1.87
C VAL A 161 20.08 -6.06 -1.12
N ALA A 162 21.13 -5.58 -1.78
CA ALA A 162 22.41 -5.31 -1.14
C ALA A 162 22.26 -4.29 0.00
N ARG A 163 21.47 -3.22 -0.21
CA ARG A 163 21.17 -2.24 0.83
C ARG A 163 20.47 -2.88 2.03
N LEU A 164 19.52 -3.79 1.82
CA LEU A 164 18.86 -4.54 2.91
C LEU A 164 19.86 -5.42 3.67
N HIS A 165 20.70 -6.17 2.95
CA HIS A 165 21.66 -7.11 3.53
C HIS A 165 22.81 -6.42 4.28
N GLN A 166 23.14 -5.17 3.92
CA GLN A 166 24.16 -4.36 4.58
C GLN A 166 23.67 -3.65 5.86
N CYS A 167 22.36 -3.69 6.16
CA CYS A 167 21.82 -3.18 7.41
C CYS A 167 22.40 -3.94 8.62
N ARG A 168 22.36 -3.31 9.80
CA ARG A 168 22.79 -3.92 11.06
C ARG A 168 21.64 -3.89 12.06
N PRO A 169 20.96 -5.04 12.34
CA PRO A 169 21.19 -6.36 11.75
C PRO A 169 20.77 -6.45 10.25
N PRO A 170 21.31 -7.42 9.49
CA PRO A 170 20.88 -7.66 8.10
C PRO A 170 19.39 -7.92 8.01
N ILE A 171 18.73 -7.35 6.99
CA ILE A 171 17.31 -7.54 6.73
C ILE A 171 17.16 -8.55 5.60
N ILE A 172 16.42 -9.63 5.83
CA ILE A 172 16.11 -10.63 4.80
C ILE A 172 14.75 -10.28 4.21
N HIS A 173 14.70 -10.09 2.89
CA HIS A 173 13.43 -10.04 2.16
C HIS A 173 13.01 -11.48 1.83
N PRO A 174 11.90 -11.99 2.38
CA PRO A 174 11.43 -13.35 2.13
C PRO A 174 10.81 -13.51 0.74
#